data_AF-A0A844GRP8-F1
#
_entry.id   AF-A0A844GRP8-F1
#
_cell.length_a   1.000
_cell.length_b   1.000
_cell.length_c   1.000
_cell.angle_alpha   90.00
_cell.angle_beta   90.00
_cell.angle_gamma   90.00
#
_symmetry.space_group_name_H-M   'P 1'
#
loop_
_entity.id
_entity.type
_entity.pdbx_description
1 polymer ?
#
loop_
_entity_poly.entity_id
_entity_poly.type
_entity_poly.pdbx_seq_one_letter_code
_entity_poly.pdbx_strand_id
1 'polypeptide(L)'
;MKVDRRYYCFSCGCTGDAIDFTAQLFGIGLKDAAMKLADDFRIPYSGKDRESQQNKRRVPIKKPKPTPEELWQKKYLRCMRTYLDYRSLLLEWK
;
A
#
# COMPACT_ATOMS: atom_id res chain seq x y z
N MET A 1 -13.38 -23.74 5.20
CA MET A 1 -12.35 -24.36 4.33
C MET A 1 -11.02 -23.65 4.55
N LYS A 2 -9.99 -24.37 4.99
CA LYS A 2 -8.64 -23.82 5.17
C LYS A 2 -7.94 -23.97 3.83
N VAL A 3 -7.79 -22.86 3.10
CA VAL A 3 -7.08 -22.87 1.81
C VAL A 3 -5.59 -22.92 2.13
N ASP A 4 -4.92 -24.02 1.78
CA ASP A 4 -3.47 -24.09 1.84
C ASP A 4 -2.90 -23.08 0.82
N ARG A 5 -2.19 -22.07 1.33
CA ARG A 5 -1.58 -21.00 0.51
C ARG A 5 -0.22 -21.41 -0.05
N ARG A 6 -0.09 -22.65 -0.49
CA ARG A 6 1.14 -23.22 -1.05
C ARG A 6 1.09 -23.21 -2.57
N TYR A 7 2.23 -23.01 -3.21
CA TYR A 7 2.34 -23.21 -4.65
C TYR A 7 2.64 -24.69 -4.95
N TYR A 8 2.21 -25.12 -6.14
CA TYR A 8 2.48 -26.44 -6.67
C TYR A 8 2.86 -26.33 -8.15
N CYS A 9 4.00 -26.90 -8.52
CA CYS A 9 4.48 -26.99 -9.90
C CYS A 9 3.92 -28.25 -10.57
N PHE A 10 3.01 -28.10 -11.54
CA PHE A 10 2.41 -29.25 -12.22
C PHE A 10 3.38 -30.02 -13.14
N SER A 11 4.45 -29.38 -13.61
CA SER A 11 5.44 -30.02 -14.48
C SER A 11 6.52 -30.77 -13.69
N CYS A 12 6.92 -30.25 -12.54
CA CYS A 12 8.09 -30.70 -11.80
C CYS A 12 7.78 -31.25 -10.41
N GLY A 13 6.54 -31.11 -9.92
CA GLY A 13 6.13 -31.57 -8.60
C GLY A 13 6.67 -30.74 -7.42
N CYS A 14 7.42 -29.66 -7.68
CA CYS A 14 7.91 -28.77 -6.61
C CYS A 14 6.74 -28.13 -5.87
N THR A 15 6.83 -28.08 -4.55
CA THR A 15 5.84 -27.47 -3.66
C THR A 15 6.53 -26.56 -2.67
N GLY A 16 5.85 -25.53 -2.18
CA GLY A 16 6.40 -24.65 -1.15
C GLY A 16 5.54 -23.43 -0.91
N ASP A 17 6.10 -22.48 -0.16
CA ASP A 17 5.50 -21.17 0.07
C ASP A 17 6.04 -20.13 -0.92
N ALA A 18 5.51 -18.91 -0.88
CA ALA A 18 5.95 -17.82 -1.78
C ALA A 18 7.47 -17.53 -1.70
N ILE A 19 8.10 -17.77 -0.55
CA ILE A 19 9.55 -17.59 -0.36
C ILE A 19 10.34 -18.68 -1.08
N ASP A 20 9.88 -19.93 -1.02
CA ASP A 20 10.56 -21.04 -1.71
C ASP A 20 10.46 -20.85 -3.22
N PHE A 21 9.32 -20.36 -3.70
CA PHE A 21 9.14 -20.02 -5.10
C PHE A 21 10.12 -18.94 -5.55
N THR A 22 10.26 -17.84 -4.80
CA THR A 22 11.19 -16.77 -5.18
C THR A 22 12.64 -17.19 -5.06
N ALA A 23 12.99 -18.03 -4.07
CA ALA A 23 14.32 -18.60 -3.97
C ALA A 23 14.68 -19.46 -5.20
N GLN A 24 13.77 -20.33 -5.64
CA GLN A 24 13.95 -21.14 -6.84
C GLN A 24 13.96 -20.30 -8.13
N LEU A 25 13.09 -19.29 -8.22
CA LEU A 25 12.96 -18.43 -9.38
C LEU A 25 14.22 -17.58 -9.63
N PHE A 26 14.82 -17.03 -8.56
CA PHE A 26 15.97 -16.15 -8.65
C PHE A 26 17.31 -16.85 -8.35
N GLY A 27 17.29 -18.11 -7.92
CA GLY A 27 18.50 -18.84 -7.53
C GLY A 27 19.22 -18.23 -6.32
N ILE A 28 18.47 -17.64 -5.38
CA ILE A 28 18.99 -16.94 -4.20
C ILE A 28 18.66 -17.71 -2.92
N GLY A 29 19.38 -17.41 -1.83
CA GLY A 29 19.07 -18.00 -0.53
C GLY A 29 17.70 -17.57 0.01
N LEU A 30 17.09 -18.39 0.88
CA LEU A 30 15.77 -18.12 1.46
C LEU A 30 15.66 -16.76 2.16
N LYS A 31 16.73 -16.33 2.83
CA LYS A 31 16.79 -15.02 3.50
C LYS A 31 16.75 -13.87 2.49
N ASP A 32 17.49 -14.01 1.39
CA ASP A 32 17.56 -12.99 0.34
C ASP A 32 16.26 -12.95 -0.46
N ALA A 33 15.63 -14.10 -0.68
CA ALA A 33 14.29 -14.22 -1.24
C ALA A 33 13.24 -13.49 -0.38
N ALA A 34 13.26 -13.70 0.93
CA ALA A 34 12.39 -12.99 1.86
C ALA A 34 12.67 -11.48 1.86
N MET A 35 13.94 -11.08 1.78
CA MET A 35 14.32 -9.66 1.71
C MET A 35 13.86 -9.00 0.42
N LYS A 36 14.00 -9.69 -0.72
CA LYS A 36 13.53 -9.24 -2.03
C LYS A 36 12.02 -9.06 -2.05
N LEU A 37 11.27 -10.02 -1.51
CA LEU A 37 9.82 -9.91 -1.33
C LEU A 37 9.45 -8.70 -0.46
N ALA A 38 10.17 -8.47 0.65
CA ALA A 38 9.92 -7.31 1.50
C ALA A 38 10.19 -5.99 0.78
N ASP A 39 11.27 -5.91 -0.01
CA ASP A 39 11.61 -4.73 -0.82
C ASP A 39 10.55 -4.49 -1.92
N ASP A 40 10.09 -5.53 -2.61
CA ASP A 40 9.10 -5.44 -3.70
C ASP A 40 7.71 -5.02 -3.20
N PHE A 41 7.25 -5.59 -2.08
CA PHE A 41 5.95 -5.27 -1.46
C PHE A 41 6.02 -4.09 -0.48
N ARG A 42 7.19 -3.48 -0.29
CA ARG A 42 7.45 -2.41 0.69
C ARG A 42 7.00 -2.78 2.11
N ILE A 43 7.26 -4.03 2.51
CA ILE A 43 6.99 -4.52 3.86
C ILE A 43 8.17 -4.10 4.74
N PRO A 44 7.94 -3.34 5.83
CA PRO A 44 9.03 -2.91 6.70
C PRO A 44 9.64 -4.13 7.42
N TYR A 45 10.97 -4.23 7.41
CA TYR A 45 11.69 -5.30 8.07
C TYR A 45 12.88 -4.74 8.85
N SER A 46 13.13 -5.33 10.02
CA SER A 46 13.98 -4.76 11.08
C SER A 46 15.47 -4.55 10.72
N GLY A 47 15.91 -5.01 9.55
CA GLY A 47 17.31 -5.00 9.12
C GLY A 47 17.78 -3.75 8.35
N LYS A 48 16.93 -3.08 7.56
CA LYS A 48 17.32 -1.89 6.76
C LYS A 48 16.64 -0.58 7.21
N ASP A 49 15.56 -0.69 7.98
CA ASP A 49 14.70 0.45 8.27
C ASP A 49 15.16 1.33 9.43
N ARG A 50 16.15 0.90 10.23
CA ARG A 50 16.64 1.77 11.33
C ARG A 50 17.49 2.94 10.85
N GLU A 51 18.27 2.80 9.79
CA GLU A 51 19.10 3.90 9.27
C GLU A 51 18.38 4.75 8.21
N SER A 52 17.54 4.15 7.37
CA SER A 52 16.90 4.87 6.26
C SER A 52 15.50 5.43 6.58
N GLN A 53 14.75 4.86 7.55
CA GLN A 53 13.48 5.43 8.00
C GLN A 53 13.62 6.46 9.12
N GLN A 54 14.79 6.58 9.78
CA GLN A 54 15.00 7.66 10.75
C GLN A 54 14.87 9.05 10.12
N ASN A 55 15.21 9.22 8.83
CA ASN A 55 15.03 10.49 8.10
C ASN A 55 13.60 10.76 7.58
N LYS A 56 12.64 9.83 7.76
CA LYS A 56 11.23 10.04 7.36
C LYS A 56 10.20 9.82 8.47
N ARG A 57 10.64 9.64 9.72
CA ARG A 57 9.77 9.89 10.87
C ARG A 57 9.66 11.40 11.07
N ARG A 58 8.94 12.08 10.17
CA ARG A 58 8.17 13.25 10.58
C ARG A 58 7.27 12.71 11.67
N VAL A 59 7.64 12.97 12.92
CA VAL A 59 6.74 12.86 14.06
C VAL A 59 5.40 13.40 13.55
N PRO A 60 4.30 12.62 13.60
CA PRO A 60 3.02 13.19 13.23
C PRO A 60 2.80 14.33 14.22
N ILE A 61 3.10 15.55 13.79
CA ILE A 61 2.67 16.76 14.47
C ILE A 61 1.18 16.52 14.62
N LYS A 62 0.73 16.31 15.86
CA LYS A 62 -0.67 16.07 16.16
C LYS A 62 -1.38 17.29 15.62
N LYS A 63 -1.97 17.16 14.42
CA LYS A 63 -2.73 18.25 13.83
C LYS A 63 -3.80 18.59 14.86
N PRO A 64 -3.95 19.86 15.25
CA PRO A 64 -5.00 20.24 16.17
C PRO A 64 -6.32 19.69 15.65
N LYS A 65 -7.17 19.21 16.56
CA LYS A 65 -8.50 18.74 16.16
C LYS A 65 -9.17 19.88 15.39
N PRO A 66 -9.72 19.61 14.20
CA PRO A 66 -10.26 20.67 13.37
C PRO A 66 -11.40 21.37 14.12
N THR A 67 -11.39 22.69 14.08
CA THR A 67 -12.43 23.52 14.71
C THR A 67 -13.78 23.23 14.04
N PRO A 68 -14.92 23.33 14.75
CA PRO A 68 -16.24 23.12 14.13
C PRO A 68 -16.47 23.94 12.86
N GLU A 69 -15.92 25.16 12.79
CA GLU A 69 -15.96 26.03 11.61
C GLU A 69 -15.20 25.46 10.41
N GLU A 70 -14.01 24.90 10.61
CA GLU A 70 -13.21 24.28 9.54
C GLU A 70 -13.91 23.05 8.96
N LEU A 71 -14.57 22.27 9.82
CA LEU A 71 -15.39 21.13 9.40
C LEU A 71 -16.59 21.60 8.57
N TRP A 72 -17.24 22.69 8.98
CA TRP A 72 -18.35 23.28 8.23
C TRP A 72 -17.90 23.81 6.87
N GLN A 73 -16.80 24.58 6.82
CA GLN A 73 -16.20 25.07 5.58
C GLN A 73 -15.86 23.92 4.62
N LYS A 74 -15.28 22.83 5.13
CA LYS A 74 -14.96 21.66 4.33
C LYS A 74 -16.22 21.00 3.73
N LYS A 75 -17.30 20.89 4.51
CA LYS A 75 -18.59 20.38 4.01
C LYS A 75 -19.18 21.31 2.96
N TYR A 76 -19.19 22.62 3.21
CA TYR A 76 -19.67 23.64 2.29
C TYR A 76 -18.94 23.60 0.94
N LEU A 77 -17.60 23.57 0.97
CA LEU A 77 -16.76 23.45 -0.23
C LEU A 77 -17.03 22.16 -1.00
N ARG A 78 -17.28 21.04 -0.30
CA ARG A 78 -17.63 19.77 -0.95
C ARG A 78 -18.95 19.89 -1.71
N CYS A 79 -19.99 20.44 -1.09
CA CYS A 79 -21.29 20.64 -1.73
C CYS A 79 -21.19 21.61 -2.92
N MET A 80 -20.44 22.70 -2.76
CA MET A 80 -20.23 23.68 -3.84
C MET A 80 -19.51 23.06 -5.03
N ARG A 81 -18.48 22.24 -4.80
CA ARG A 81 -17.78 21.54 -5.87
C ARG A 81 -18.72 20.60 -6.63
N THR A 82 -19.49 19.77 -5.93
CA THR A 82 -20.45 18.87 -6.59
C THR A 82 -21.50 19.61 -7.42
N TYR A 83 -21.95 20.78 -6.96
CA TYR A 83 -22.90 21.61 -7.72
C TYR A 83 -22.26 22.17 -9.00
N LEU A 84 -21.03 22.67 -8.91
CA LEU A 84 -20.30 23.21 -10.07
C LEU A 84 -19.97 22.11 -11.09
N ASP A 85 -19.53 20.94 -10.62
CA ASP A 85 -19.24 19.78 -11.47
C ASP A 85 -20.50 19.31 -12.21
N TYR A 86 -21.65 19.31 -11.53
CA TYR A 86 -22.92 18.99 -12.17
C TYR A 86 -23.33 20.04 -13.21
N ARG A 87 -23.13 21.33 -12.90
CA ARG A 87 -23.40 22.43 -13.83
C ARG A 87 -22.51 22.36 -15.08
N SER A 88 -21.23 22.01 -14.94
CA SER A 88 -20.34 21.87 -16.10
C SER A 88 -20.78 20.72 -16.99
N LEU A 89 -21.16 19.57 -16.42
CA LEU A 89 -21.71 18.44 -17.19
C LEU A 89 -22.97 18.84 -17.96
N LEU A 90 -23.87 19.61 -17.35
CA LEU A 90 -25.08 20.11 -18.03
C LEU A 90 -24.76 21.08 -19.18
N LEU A 91 -23.69 21.87 -19.07
CA LEU A 91 -23.27 22.79 -20.13
C LEU A 91 -22.59 22.05 -21.29
N GLU A 92 -21.83 20.99 -21.00
CA GLU A 92 -21.19 20.13 -22.01
C GLU A 92 -22.18 19.22 -22.74
N TRP A 93 -23.30 18.87 -22.11
CA TRP A 93 -24.34 18.02 -22.69
C TRP A 93 -25.18 18.68 -23.80
N LYS A 94 -24.82 19.90 -24.21
CA LYS A 94 -25.51 20.67 -25.24
C LYS A 94 -24.86 20.48 -26.61
#